data_AF-A0A6N6NL64-F1
#
_entry.id   AF-A0A6N6NL64-F1
#
_cell.length_a   1.000
_cell.length_b   1.000
_cell.length_c   1.000
_cell.angle_alpha   90.00
_cell.angle_beta   90.00
_cell.angle_gamma   90.00
#
_symmetry.space_group_name_H-M   'P 1'
#
loop_
_entity.id
_entity.type
_entity.pdbx_description
1 polymer ?
#
loop_
_entity_poly.entity_id
_entity_poly.type
_entity_poly.pdbx_seq_one_letter_code
_entity_poly.pdbx_strand_id
1 'polypeptide(L)'
;MPMSKEKKAEWERKNRSGKVRKIWWGYLYEDSAPDNFLDLMRESGMEGLAMKHDRDVTAAGEIKEKHWHVVVRFSHAVQAKEAKDILTSFGCKEASVQYRDNWTAVARYLCHLDDPNKVQYDPADVVEFGGADYLAAINRTADKYRIIAEMCDWAKTNRVYSFN
;
A
#
# COMPACT_ATOMS: atom_id res chain seq x y z
N MET A 1 -3.24 -0.01 -41.21
CA MET A 1 -2.09 -0.93 -41.32
C MET A 1 -1.45 -1.07 -39.95
N PRO A 2 -1.28 -2.29 -39.41
CA PRO A 2 -0.59 -2.48 -38.14
C PRO A 2 0.87 -2.04 -38.27
N MET A 3 1.40 -1.31 -37.27
CA MET A 3 2.81 -0.92 -37.23
C MET A 3 3.71 -2.16 -37.29
N SER A 4 4.78 -2.10 -38.10
CA SER A 4 5.81 -3.14 -38.10
C SER A 4 6.46 -3.25 -36.71
N LYS A 5 6.88 -4.46 -36.32
CA LYS A 5 7.51 -4.71 -35.01
C LYS A 5 8.67 -3.75 -34.71
N GLU A 6 9.44 -3.39 -35.74
CA GLU A 6 10.57 -2.46 -35.64
C GLU A 6 10.13 -1.02 -35.38
N LYS A 7 9.09 -0.54 -36.08
CA LYS A 7 8.53 0.80 -35.83
C LYS A 7 7.91 0.91 -34.44
N LYS A 8 7.31 -0.17 -33.94
CA LYS A 8 6.80 -0.24 -32.57
C LYS A 8 7.93 -0.19 -31.54
N ALA A 9 9.00 -0.98 -31.73
CA ALA A 9 10.15 -1.00 -30.83
C ALA A 9 10.90 0.34 -30.81
N GLU A 10 11.01 1.02 -31.95
CA GLU A 10 11.63 2.34 -32.05
C GLU A 10 10.77 3.44 -31.40
N TRP A 11 9.45 3.39 -31.58
CA TRP A 11 8.51 4.26 -30.88
C TRP A 11 8.55 4.03 -29.36
N GLU A 12 8.58 2.77 -28.91
CA GLU A 12 8.71 2.42 -27.48
C GLU A 12 10.05 2.91 -26.92
N ARG A 13 11.16 2.74 -27.63
CA ARG A 13 12.48 3.22 -27.20
C ARG A 13 12.54 4.75 -27.11
N LYS A 14 11.87 5.48 -28.02
CA LYS A 14 11.78 6.95 -28.00
C LYS A 14 10.86 7.48 -26.91
N ASN A 15 9.78 6.77 -26.58
CA ASN A 15 8.72 7.26 -25.69
C ASN A 15 8.75 6.64 -24.28
N ARG A 16 9.56 5.60 -24.06
CA ARG A 16 9.70 4.90 -22.78
C ARG A 16 11.07 5.21 -22.17
N SER A 17 11.34 6.48 -21.91
CA SER A 17 12.50 6.90 -21.12
C SER A 17 12.06 7.08 -19.65
N GLY A 18 12.74 6.39 -18.73
CA GLY A 18 12.45 6.49 -17.29
C GLY A 18 12.30 5.13 -16.60
N LYS A 19 12.59 5.09 -15.30
CA LYS A 19 12.41 3.90 -14.48
C LYS A 19 10.91 3.64 -14.30
N VAL A 20 10.44 2.47 -14.73
CA VAL A 20 9.07 2.01 -14.48
C VAL A 20 8.99 1.19 -13.18
N ARG A 21 7.88 1.32 -12.44
CA ARG A 21 7.63 0.61 -11.18
C ARG A 21 6.16 0.21 -11.09
N LYS A 22 5.88 -0.86 -10.35
CA LYS A 22 4.51 -1.37 -10.15
C LYS A 22 3.83 -0.79 -8.92
N ILE A 23 4.60 -0.38 -7.91
CA ILE A 23 4.05 0.03 -6.62
C ILE A 23 4.42 1.50 -6.42
N TRP A 24 3.39 2.29 -6.16
CA TRP A 24 3.52 3.72 -5.94
C TRP A 24 2.67 4.11 -4.77
N TRP A 25 3.12 5.09 -4.02
CA TRP A 25 2.39 5.62 -2.90
C TRP A 25 2.37 7.13 -2.93
N GLY A 26 1.50 7.74 -2.13
CA GLY A 26 1.49 9.16 -1.85
C GLY A 26 0.83 9.40 -0.49
N TYR A 27 0.79 10.66 -0.08
CA TYR A 27 -0.05 11.08 1.03
C TYR A 27 -1.00 12.19 0.63
N LEU A 28 -2.15 12.24 1.31
CA LEU A 28 -3.12 13.32 1.23
C LEU A 28 -3.48 13.82 2.63
N TYR A 29 -3.99 15.04 2.70
CA TYR A 29 -4.60 15.61 3.89
C TYR A 29 -6.11 15.70 3.65
N GLU A 30 -6.92 15.34 4.65
CA GLU A 30 -8.38 15.32 4.52
C GLU A 30 -8.97 16.69 4.17
N ASP A 31 -8.32 17.76 4.63
CA ASP A 31 -8.75 19.15 4.43
C ASP A 31 -8.64 19.64 2.98
N SER A 32 -7.84 18.97 2.16
CA SER A 32 -7.47 19.39 0.81
C SER A 32 -7.63 18.29 -0.22
N ALA A 33 -8.11 17.12 0.20
CA ALA A 33 -8.55 16.05 -0.69
C ALA A 33 -10.04 16.22 -1.03
N PRO A 34 -10.54 15.59 -2.11
CA PRO A 34 -11.97 15.53 -2.38
C PRO A 34 -12.71 14.85 -1.22
N ASP A 35 -13.87 15.36 -0.81
CA ASP A 35 -14.67 14.78 0.29
C ASP A 35 -14.99 13.28 0.08
N ASN A 36 -15.07 12.84 -1.17
CA ASN A 36 -15.36 11.47 -1.58
C ASN A 36 -14.10 10.68 -1.98
N PHE A 37 -12.90 11.04 -1.52
CA PHE A 37 -11.65 10.41 -1.96
C PHE A 37 -11.61 8.88 -1.76
N LEU A 38 -12.23 8.37 -0.69
CA LEU A 38 -12.34 6.93 -0.46
C LEU A 38 -13.18 6.23 -1.52
N ASP A 39 -14.25 6.87 -1.99
CA ASP A 39 -15.10 6.33 -3.04
C ASP A 39 -14.39 6.37 -4.39
N LEU A 40 -13.64 7.45 -4.67
CA LEU A 40 -12.77 7.53 -5.85
C LEU A 40 -11.76 6.36 -5.90
N MET A 41 -11.17 5.99 -4.77
CA MET A 41 -10.27 4.83 -4.69
C MET A 41 -11.01 3.53 -4.99
N ARG A 42 -12.17 3.30 -4.37
CA ARG A 42 -12.99 2.08 -4.56
C ARG A 42 -13.46 1.92 -6.01
N GLU A 43 -13.81 3.01 -6.67
CA GLU A 43 -14.35 3.03 -8.04
C GLU A 43 -13.26 3.06 -9.12
N SER A 44 -12.00 3.35 -8.76
CA SER A 44 -10.90 3.51 -9.70
C SER A 44 -10.54 2.27 -10.51
N GLY A 45 -10.94 1.07 -10.04
CA GLY A 45 -10.46 -0.21 -10.57
C GLY A 45 -8.99 -0.51 -10.26
N MET A 46 -8.33 0.32 -9.45
CA MET A 46 -6.97 0.09 -8.97
C MET A 46 -6.95 -0.80 -7.75
N GLU A 47 -5.96 -1.69 -7.66
CA GLU A 47 -5.67 -2.42 -6.43
C GLU A 47 -4.81 -1.54 -5.50
N GLY A 48 -5.21 -1.40 -4.23
CA GLY A 48 -4.43 -0.61 -3.29
C GLY A 48 -4.88 -0.68 -1.83
N LEU A 49 -4.11 0.00 -0.99
CA LEU A 49 -4.35 0.12 0.45
C LEU A 49 -4.28 1.61 0.84
N ALA A 50 -5.05 2.02 1.82
CA ALA A 50 -4.95 3.34 2.43
C ALA A 50 -5.06 3.25 3.96
N MET A 51 -4.35 4.12 4.67
CA MET A 51 -4.35 4.17 6.13
C MET A 51 -4.24 5.60 6.61
N LYS A 52 -5.06 5.96 7.61
CA LYS A 52 -5.00 7.26 8.28
C LYS A 52 -3.93 7.26 9.36
N HIS A 53 -2.99 8.18 9.26
CA HIS A 53 -1.99 8.45 10.28
C HIS A 53 -2.37 9.75 11.01
N ASP A 54 -2.91 9.61 12.21
CA ASP A 54 -3.38 10.72 13.05
C ASP A 54 -2.69 10.82 14.42
N ARG A 55 -1.76 9.91 14.70
CA ARG A 55 -1.01 9.82 15.96
C ARG A 55 0.50 9.88 15.76
N ASP A 56 0.97 10.15 14.54
CA ASP A 56 2.39 10.23 14.26
C ASP A 56 3.05 11.39 15.01
N VAL A 57 4.24 11.15 15.55
CA VAL A 57 5.04 12.17 16.25
C VAL A 57 6.32 12.48 15.50
N THR A 58 6.78 13.72 15.61
CA THR A 58 8.11 14.13 15.14
C THR A 58 9.20 13.65 16.10
N ALA A 59 10.46 13.74 15.70
CA ALA A 59 11.58 13.43 16.60
C ALA A 59 11.63 14.35 17.83
N ALA A 60 11.01 15.54 17.75
CA ALA A 60 10.87 16.47 18.87
C ALA A 60 9.67 16.16 19.78
N GLY A 61 8.87 15.14 19.45
CA GLY A 61 7.67 14.74 20.20
C GLY A 61 6.39 15.49 19.82
N GLU A 62 6.41 16.33 18.79
CA GLU A 62 5.23 17.06 18.31
C GLU A 62 4.33 16.16 17.47
N ILE A 63 3.01 16.28 17.62
CA ILE A 63 2.04 15.54 16.80
C ILE A 63 2.10 16.08 15.37
N LYS A 64 2.32 15.18 14.40
CA LYS A 64 2.28 15.51 12.98
C LYS A 64 0.86 15.80 12.52
N GLU A 65 0.78 16.57 11.44
CA GLU A 65 -0.49 16.77 10.74
C GLU A 65 -1.09 15.44 10.28
N LYS A 66 -2.41 15.29 10.47
CA LYS A 66 -3.14 14.07 10.17
C LYS A 66 -3.20 13.86 8.67
N HIS A 67 -2.70 12.74 8.18
CA HIS A 67 -2.62 12.46 6.75
C HIS A 67 -3.01 11.01 6.47
N TRP A 68 -3.39 10.75 5.23
CA TRP A 68 -3.58 9.39 4.74
C TRP A 68 -2.38 8.99 3.92
N HIS A 69 -1.84 7.81 4.19
CA HIS A 69 -1.00 7.11 3.23
C HIS A 69 -1.90 6.34 2.27
N VAL A 70 -1.61 6.46 0.97
CA VAL A 70 -2.31 5.73 -0.09
C VAL A 70 -1.26 5.02 -0.92
N VAL A 71 -1.41 3.71 -1.10
CA VAL A 71 -0.55 2.90 -1.96
C VAL A 71 -1.37 2.21 -3.03
N VAL A 72 -0.87 2.21 -4.25
CA VAL A 72 -1.49 1.59 -5.41
C VAL A 72 -0.50 0.61 -6.04
N ARG A 73 -1.01 -0.57 -6.40
CA ARG A 73 -0.27 -1.60 -7.11
C ARG A 73 -0.84 -1.77 -8.52
N PHE A 74 -0.04 -1.39 -9.51
CA PHE A 74 -0.38 -1.52 -10.92
C PHE A 74 -0.16 -2.96 -11.41
N SER A 75 -1.04 -3.42 -12.29
CA SER A 75 -0.93 -4.75 -12.95
C SER A 75 0.36 -4.91 -13.76
N HIS A 76 0.90 -3.79 -14.26
CA HIS A 76 2.16 -3.70 -14.98
C HIS A 76 2.98 -2.49 -14.50
N ALA A 77 4.27 -2.47 -14.83
CA ALA A 77 5.14 -1.38 -14.37
C ALA A 77 4.85 -0.11 -15.19
N VAL A 78 4.54 0.98 -14.48
CA VAL A 78 4.17 2.29 -15.04
C VAL A 78 5.25 3.34 -14.76
N GLN A 79 5.21 4.43 -15.51
CA GLN A 79 6.09 5.58 -15.28
C GLN A 79 5.55 6.46 -14.13
N ALA A 80 6.43 7.29 -13.56
CA ALA A 80 6.06 8.20 -12.47
C ALA A 80 4.89 9.13 -12.83
N LYS A 81 4.81 9.59 -14.09
CA LYS A 81 3.73 10.46 -14.54
C LYS A 81 2.36 9.78 -14.41
N GLU A 82 2.23 8.54 -14.88
CA GLU A 82 0.99 7.79 -14.80
C GLU A 82 0.59 7.49 -13.35
N ALA A 83 1.56 7.13 -12.51
CA ALA A 83 1.32 6.94 -11.08
C ALA A 83 0.87 8.23 -10.38
N LYS A 84 1.46 9.38 -10.74
CA LYS A 84 1.04 10.68 -10.25
C LYS A 84 -0.39 11.01 -10.68
N ASP A 85 -0.70 10.86 -11.97
CA ASP A 85 -2.04 11.14 -12.52
C ASP A 85 -3.14 10.36 -11.74
N ILE A 86 -2.87 9.09 -11.39
CA ILE A 86 -3.79 8.28 -10.57
C ILE A 86 -3.84 8.74 -9.11
N LEU A 87 -2.70 8.86 -8.42
CA LEU A 87 -2.68 9.19 -7.00
C LEU A 87 -3.21 10.60 -6.71
N THR A 88 -2.93 11.57 -7.59
CA THR A 88 -3.48 12.93 -7.45
C THR A 88 -4.97 12.98 -7.74
N SER A 89 -5.52 12.07 -8.55
CA SER A 89 -6.97 11.93 -8.74
C SER A 89 -7.70 11.53 -7.45
N PHE A 90 -6.99 10.88 -6.52
CA PHE A 90 -7.49 10.57 -5.18
C PHE A 90 -7.24 11.70 -4.17
N GLY A 91 -6.59 12.80 -4.56
CA GLY A 91 -6.22 13.89 -3.66
C GLY A 91 -4.80 13.81 -3.07
N CYS A 92 -3.97 12.83 -3.44
CA CYS A 92 -2.57 12.82 -3.00
C CYS A 92 -1.81 14.04 -3.50
N LYS A 93 -0.93 14.59 -2.65
CA LYS A 93 -0.03 15.68 -3.05
C LYS A 93 0.95 15.14 -4.08
N GLU A 94 1.02 15.75 -5.26
CA GLU A 94 1.88 15.25 -6.35
C GLU A 94 3.35 15.09 -5.92
N ALA A 95 3.86 16.03 -5.12
CA ALA A 95 5.23 16.01 -4.59
C ALA A 95 5.50 14.85 -3.61
N SER A 96 4.45 14.26 -3.02
CA SER A 96 4.56 13.09 -2.14
C SER A 96 4.72 11.78 -2.88
N VAL A 97 4.40 11.76 -4.19
CA VAL A 97 4.29 10.52 -4.95
C VAL A 97 5.67 9.91 -5.17
N GLN A 98 5.85 8.68 -4.68
CA GLN A 98 7.11 7.94 -4.75
C GLN A 98 6.85 6.46 -5.03
N TYR A 99 7.81 5.81 -5.71
CA TYR A 99 7.73 4.37 -5.93
C TYR A 99 8.11 3.59 -4.66
N ARG A 100 7.63 2.35 -4.57
CA ARG A 100 8.07 1.37 -3.55
C ARG A 100 8.50 0.08 -4.25
N ASP A 101 9.53 -0.56 -3.72
CA ASP A 101 10.09 -1.76 -4.37
C ASP A 101 9.40 -3.05 -3.94
N ASN A 102 8.79 -3.08 -2.75
CA ASN A 102 8.22 -4.29 -2.17
C ASN A 102 6.84 -4.03 -1.56
N TRP A 103 5.86 -4.85 -1.95
CA TRP A 103 4.47 -4.74 -1.52
C TRP A 103 4.27 -5.04 -0.03
N THR A 104 4.87 -6.11 0.47
CA THR A 104 4.84 -6.47 1.89
C THR A 104 5.46 -5.40 2.76
N ALA A 105 6.59 -4.83 2.35
CA ALA A 105 7.27 -3.78 3.12
C ALA A 105 6.41 -2.51 3.23
N VAL A 106 5.80 -2.05 2.13
CA VAL A 106 4.93 -0.86 2.17
C VAL A 106 3.63 -1.13 2.93
N ALA A 107 3.03 -2.32 2.80
CA ALA A 107 1.85 -2.69 3.56
C ALA A 107 2.16 -2.64 5.07
N ARG A 108 3.22 -3.32 5.54
CA ARG A 108 3.62 -3.31 6.96
C ARG A 108 3.95 -1.91 7.47
N TYR A 109 4.47 -1.04 6.61
CA TYR A 109 4.75 0.34 6.96
C TYR A 109 3.48 1.13 7.32
N LEU A 110 2.33 0.85 6.69
CA LEU A 110 1.06 1.54 7.00
C LEU A 110 0.66 1.40 8.46
N CYS A 111 1.00 0.29 9.12
CA CYS A 111 0.78 0.11 10.55
C CYS A 111 2.04 0.26 11.41
N HIS A 112 3.16 0.69 10.81
CA HIS A 112 4.47 0.79 11.44
C HIS A 112 4.99 -0.49 12.11
N LEU A 113 4.58 -1.67 11.62
CA LEU A 113 4.83 -2.99 12.26
C LEU A 113 6.31 -3.38 12.43
N ASP A 114 7.22 -2.64 11.80
CA ASP A 114 8.66 -2.90 11.81
C ASP A 114 9.47 -1.79 12.52
N ASP A 115 8.82 -0.75 13.05
CA ASP A 115 9.49 0.36 13.75
C ASP A 115 8.87 0.59 15.14
N PRO A 116 9.48 0.04 16.21
CA PRO A 116 8.92 0.12 17.57
C PRO A 116 8.95 1.54 18.14
N ASN A 117 9.68 2.48 17.53
CA ASN A 117 9.73 3.87 17.99
C ASN A 117 8.57 4.70 17.44
N LYS A 118 7.80 4.15 16.50
CA LYS A 118 6.61 4.79 15.94
C LYS A 118 5.34 4.20 16.56
N VAL A 119 4.29 5.02 16.55
CA VAL A 119 2.95 4.56 16.92
C VAL A 119 2.53 3.42 16.00
N GLN A 120 2.14 2.31 16.61
CA GLN A 120 1.58 1.14 15.92
C GLN A 120 0.10 1.40 15.66
N TYR A 121 -0.32 1.25 14.40
CA TYR A 121 -1.75 1.31 14.05
C TYR A 121 -2.35 -0.08 13.98
N ASP A 122 -3.68 -0.15 14.11
CA ASP A 122 -4.40 -1.41 14.03
C ASP A 122 -4.51 -1.85 12.56
N PRO A 123 -4.07 -3.08 12.22
CA PRO A 123 -4.34 -3.68 10.92
C PRO A 123 -5.80 -3.60 10.46
N ALA A 124 -6.77 -3.61 11.38
CA ALA A 124 -8.19 -3.52 11.06
C ALA A 124 -8.63 -2.15 10.53
N ASP A 125 -7.83 -1.10 10.76
CA ASP A 125 -8.12 0.26 10.30
C ASP A 125 -7.66 0.50 8.84
N VAL A 126 -6.94 -0.45 8.24
CA VAL A 126 -6.48 -0.34 6.86
C VAL A 126 -7.64 -0.45 5.88
N VAL A 127 -7.78 0.55 5.02
CA VAL A 127 -8.76 0.54 3.95
C VAL A 127 -8.18 -0.22 2.76
N GLU A 128 -8.85 -1.31 2.38
CA GLU A 128 -8.55 -2.12 1.21
C GLU A 128 -9.45 -1.72 0.03
N PHE A 129 -8.90 -1.68 -1.18
CA PHE A 129 -9.69 -1.45 -2.40
C PHE A 129 -9.13 -2.22 -3.61
N GLY A 130 -9.99 -2.47 -4.60
CA GLY A 130 -9.64 -3.18 -5.82
C GLY A 130 -9.14 -4.62 -5.62
N GLY A 131 -9.59 -5.29 -4.56
CA GLY A 131 -9.23 -6.67 -4.25
C GLY A 131 -7.89 -6.84 -3.52
N ALA A 132 -7.31 -5.76 -2.99
CA ALA A 132 -6.17 -5.87 -2.10
C ALA A 132 -6.53 -6.67 -0.84
N ASP A 133 -5.58 -7.47 -0.35
CA ASP A 133 -5.68 -8.23 0.90
C ASP A 133 -4.49 -7.85 1.78
N TYR A 134 -4.76 -7.02 2.79
CA TYR A 134 -3.76 -6.47 3.69
C TYR A 134 -3.15 -7.55 4.57
N LEU A 135 -3.96 -8.42 5.15
CA LEU A 135 -3.50 -9.49 6.03
C LEU A 135 -2.58 -10.46 5.30
N ALA A 136 -2.91 -10.82 4.06
CA ALA A 136 -2.02 -11.60 3.21
C ALA A 136 -0.73 -10.82 2.88
N ALA A 137 -0.82 -9.51 2.64
CA ALA A 137 0.34 -8.69 2.30
C ALA A 137 1.36 -8.57 3.44
N ILE A 138 0.91 -8.48 4.70
CA ILE A 138 1.80 -8.28 5.86
C ILE A 138 2.35 -9.57 6.48
N ASN A 139 1.74 -10.72 6.15
CA ASN A 139 2.09 -12.01 6.74
C ASN A 139 3.48 -12.47 6.29
N ARG A 140 4.35 -12.78 7.26
CA ARG A 140 5.62 -13.48 7.00
C ARG A 140 5.45 -14.97 7.24
N THR A 141 6.14 -15.77 6.44
CA THR A 141 6.18 -17.23 6.60
C THR A 141 6.62 -17.65 8.01
N ALA A 142 7.57 -16.93 8.61
CA ALA A 142 8.02 -17.18 9.98
C ALA A 142 6.92 -16.93 11.03
N ASP A 143 6.14 -15.86 10.87
CA ASP A 143 5.04 -15.52 11.78
C ASP A 143 3.95 -16.59 11.73
N LYS A 144 3.65 -17.11 10.52
CA LYS A 144 2.71 -18.21 10.35
C LYS A 144 3.11 -19.46 11.15
N TYR A 145 4.37 -19.88 11.07
CA TYR A 145 4.83 -21.06 11.81
C TYR A 145 4.84 -20.84 13.32
N ARG A 146 5.20 -19.63 13.78
CA ARG A 146 5.12 -19.27 15.20
C ARG A 146 3.69 -19.35 15.72
N ILE A 147 2.73 -18.76 15.01
CA ILE A 147 1.31 -18.78 15.39
C ILE A 147 0.78 -20.22 15.40
N ILE A 148 1.13 -21.04 14.40
CA ILE A 148 0.74 -22.46 14.40
C ILE A 148 1.32 -23.20 15.61
N ALA A 149 2.58 -22.93 15.98
CA ALA A 149 3.19 -23.53 17.16
C ALA A 149 2.44 -23.11 18.45
N GLU A 150 2.15 -21.81 18.60
CA GLU A 150 1.39 -21.27 19.73
C GLU A 150 -0.03 -21.86 19.81
N MET A 151 -0.71 -22.00 18.67
CA MET A 151 -2.02 -22.66 18.59
C MET A 151 -1.92 -24.13 18.99
N CYS A 152 -0.90 -24.86 18.51
CA CYS A 152 -0.67 -26.25 18.90
C CYS A 152 -0.44 -26.39 20.41
N ASP A 153 0.35 -25.49 20.99
CA ASP A 153 0.67 -25.54 22.42
C ASP A 153 -0.52 -25.13 23.28
N TRP A 154 -1.31 -24.15 22.85
CA TRP A 154 -2.58 -23.82 23.47
C TRP A 154 -3.57 -25.00 23.41
N ALA A 155 -3.70 -25.66 22.26
CA ALA A 155 -4.60 -26.80 22.08
C ALA A 155 -4.18 -27.99 22.98
N LYS A 156 -2.88 -28.30 23.06
CA LYS A 156 -2.35 -29.33 23.98
C LYS A 156 -2.64 -28.97 25.44
N THR A 157 -2.37 -27.72 25.83
CA THR A 157 -2.57 -27.23 27.20
C THR A 157 -4.04 -27.29 27.60
N ASN A 158 -4.95 -26.93 26.69
CA ASN A 158 -6.38 -26.87 26.94
C ASN A 158 -7.13 -28.15 26.54
N ARG A 159 -6.42 -29.21 26.12
CA ARG A 159 -6.99 -30.50 25.71
C ARG A 159 -8.05 -30.38 24.61
N VAL A 160 -7.81 -29.50 23.65
CA VAL A 160 -8.64 -29.34 22.45
C VAL A 160 -8.11 -30.28 21.37
N TYR A 161 -8.90 -31.29 21.01
CA TYR A 161 -8.50 -32.35 20.05
C TYR A 161 -9.28 -32.33 18.73
N SER A 162 -10.36 -31.55 18.66
CA SER A 162 -11.18 -31.37 17.47
C SER A 162 -11.79 -29.97 17.47
N PHE A 163 -12.01 -29.44 16.26
CA PHE A 163 -12.83 -28.25 16.01
C PHE A 163 -14.08 -28.72 15.27
N ASN A 164 -15.21 -28.08 15.55
CA ASN A 164 -16.48 -28.34 14.85
C ASN A 164 -16.61 -27.43 13.63
#